data_AF-A0A958QXV1-F1
#
_entry.id   AF-A0A958QXV1-F1
#
_cell.length_a   1.000
_cell.length_b   1.000
_cell.length_c   1.000
_cell.angle_alpha   90.00
_cell.angle_beta   90.00
_cell.angle_gamma   90.00
#
_symmetry.space_group_name_H-M   'P 1'
#
loop_
_entity.id
_entity.type
_entity.pdbx_description
1 polymer ?
#
loop_
_entity_poly.entity_id
_entity_poly.type
_entity_poly.pdbx_seq_one_letter_code
_entity_poly.pdbx_strand_id
1 'polypeptide(L)'
;EGAVYATPFFVQSTSPEVVRFVEAFQERFRSQPGLLSAQAYDAAMLVFSVLSGTSPEPSSIIQALKAGQSYTGVTGDLRVRSDGHISRRMSVIRLIGGEPVEVVSRGSLKSFILDDETTAESPEAPGISGTY
;
A
#
# COMPACT_ATOMS: atom_id res chain seq x y z
N GLU A 1 16.90 -3.60 -10.95
CA GLU A 1 17.18 -2.97 -9.64
C GLU A 1 16.72 -1.51 -9.66
N GLY A 2 16.22 -0.98 -8.54
CA GLY A 2 15.77 0.42 -8.45
C GLY A 2 14.43 0.76 -9.12
N ALA A 3 13.71 -0.22 -9.66
CA ALA A 3 12.39 0.01 -10.26
C ALA A 3 11.39 0.49 -9.20
N VAL A 4 10.53 1.44 -9.58
CA VAL A 4 9.51 2.02 -8.72
C VAL A 4 8.15 1.88 -9.38
N TYR A 5 7.15 1.40 -8.64
CA TYR A 5 5.78 1.29 -9.12
C TYR A 5 4.76 1.65 -8.04
N ALA A 6 3.60 2.14 -8.47
CA ALA A 6 2.47 2.39 -7.59
C ALA A 6 1.52 1.19 -7.63
N THR A 7 1.03 0.77 -6.47
CA THR A 7 0.02 -0.27 -6.34
C THR A 7 -0.99 0.13 -5.27
N PRO A 8 -2.29 -0.14 -5.45
CA PRO A 8 -3.25 0.09 -4.39
C PRO A 8 -3.18 -1.01 -3.32
N PHE A 9 -2.57 -2.16 -3.61
CA PHE A 9 -2.43 -3.27 -2.66
C PHE A 9 -1.03 -3.86 -2.69
N PHE A 10 -0.43 -4.01 -1.51
CA PHE A 10 0.85 -4.68 -1.33
C PHE A 10 0.69 -5.70 -0.20
N VAL A 11 0.78 -6.99 -0.55
CA VAL A 11 0.48 -8.09 0.37
C VAL A 11 1.42 -8.15 1.58
N GLN A 12 2.64 -7.60 1.46
CA GLN A 12 3.62 -7.50 2.54
C GLN A 12 3.56 -6.15 3.28
N SER A 13 2.50 -5.34 3.08
CA SER A 13 2.35 -4.06 3.80
C SER A 13 2.20 -4.31 5.30
N THR A 14 2.79 -3.41 6.10
CA THR A 14 2.67 -3.41 7.56
C THR A 14 1.42 -2.69 8.07
N SER A 15 0.53 -2.22 7.17
CA SER A 15 -0.74 -1.59 7.57
C SER A 15 -1.59 -2.60 8.35
N PRO A 16 -2.13 -2.27 9.53
CA PRO A 16 -2.91 -3.20 10.33
C PRO A 16 -4.10 -3.82 9.60
N GLU A 17 -4.74 -3.07 8.71
CA GLU A 17 -5.86 -3.52 7.88
C GLU A 17 -5.43 -4.59 6.88
N VAL A 18 -4.27 -4.40 6.25
CA VAL A 18 -3.72 -5.35 5.27
C VAL A 18 -3.28 -6.62 5.99
N VAL A 19 -2.58 -6.50 7.12
CA VAL A 19 -2.15 -7.66 7.92
C VAL A 19 -3.35 -8.52 8.31
N ARG A 20 -4.39 -7.92 8.93
CA ARG A 20 -5.61 -8.65 9.32
C ARG A 20 -6.33 -9.29 8.13
N PHE A 21 -6.41 -8.58 7.00
CA PHE A 21 -7.04 -9.10 5.80
C PHE A 21 -6.26 -10.29 5.22
N VAL A 22 -4.94 -10.19 5.13
CA VAL A 22 -4.08 -11.26 4.61
C VAL A 22 -4.18 -12.51 5.48
N GLU A 23 -4.13 -12.36 6.81
CA GLU A 23 -4.30 -13.46 7.75
C GLU A 23 -5.65 -14.15 7.59
N ALA A 24 -6.75 -13.38 7.62
CA ALA A 24 -8.10 -13.92 7.47
C ALA A 24 -8.33 -14.57 6.10
N PHE A 25 -7.77 -13.99 5.03
CA PHE A 25 -7.88 -14.53 3.68
C PHE A 25 -7.14 -15.86 3.56
N GLN A 26 -5.91 -15.95 4.08
CA GLN A 26 -5.13 -17.18 4.09
C GLN A 26 -5.79 -18.27 4.93
N GLU A 27 -6.36 -17.94 6.10
CA GLU A 27 -7.09 -18.90 6.91
C GLU A 27 -8.28 -19.49 6.16
N ARG A 28 -9.04 -18.63 5.47
CA ARG A 28 -10.27 -19.02 4.78
C ARG A 28 -10.03 -19.74 3.46
N PHE A 29 -9.08 -19.26 2.66
CA PHE A 29 -8.88 -19.70 1.27
C PHE A 29 -7.57 -20.46 1.05
N ARG A 30 -6.75 -20.63 2.09
CA ARG A 30 -5.47 -21.35 2.05
C ARG A 30 -4.52 -20.85 0.94
N SER A 31 -4.62 -19.56 0.61
CA SER A 31 -3.86 -18.88 -0.44
C SER A 31 -3.66 -17.41 -0.07
N GLN A 32 -2.64 -16.77 -0.65
CA GLN A 32 -2.43 -15.33 -0.49
C GLN A 32 -3.49 -14.54 -1.28
N PRO A 33 -4.01 -13.41 -0.76
CA PRO A 33 -4.86 -12.54 -1.55
C PRO A 33 -4.05 -11.83 -2.63
N GLY A 34 -4.71 -11.55 -3.74
CA GLY A 34 -4.22 -10.69 -4.80
C GLY A 34 -4.92 -9.33 -4.82
N LEU A 35 -4.53 -8.49 -5.77
CA LEU A 35 -5.13 -7.17 -5.97
C LEU A 35 -6.67 -7.24 -6.12
N LEU A 36 -7.18 -8.16 -6.93
CA LEU A 36 -8.62 -8.25 -7.21
C LEU A 36 -9.42 -8.68 -5.98
N SER A 37 -8.91 -9.60 -5.16
CA SER A 37 -9.61 -9.98 -3.92
C SER A 37 -9.59 -8.86 -2.89
N ALA A 38 -8.48 -8.11 -2.79
CA ALA A 38 -8.40 -6.91 -1.97
C ALA A 38 -9.41 -5.83 -2.41
N GLN A 39 -9.54 -5.60 -3.73
CA GLN A 39 -10.53 -4.65 -4.27
C GLN A 39 -11.97 -5.09 -4.05
N ALA A 40 -12.27 -6.38 -4.23
CA ALA A 40 -13.59 -6.93 -3.97
C ALA A 40 -13.98 -6.81 -2.49
N TYR A 41 -13.03 -7.10 -1.59
CA TYR A 41 -13.22 -6.93 -0.16
C TYR A 41 -13.57 -5.48 0.19
N ASP A 42 -12.77 -4.53 -0.29
CA ASP A 42 -13.01 -3.11 -0.05
C ASP A 42 -14.32 -2.60 -0.65
N ALA A 43 -14.72 -3.09 -1.83
CA ALA A 43 -16.00 -2.74 -2.43
C ALA A 43 -17.18 -3.18 -1.54
N ALA A 44 -17.13 -4.40 -1.00
CA ALA A 44 -18.15 -4.88 -0.07
C ALA A 44 -18.16 -4.06 1.24
N MET A 45 -16.97 -3.79 1.80
CA MET A 45 -16.86 -3.04 3.05
C MET A 45 -17.32 -1.59 2.92
N LEU A 46 -17.09 -0.93 1.77
CA LEU A 46 -17.63 0.40 1.49
C LEU A 46 -19.16 0.41 1.55
N VAL A 47 -19.82 -0.56 0.93
CA VAL A 47 -21.28 -0.68 1.00
C VAL A 47 -21.70 -0.91 2.45
N PHE A 48 -21.10 -1.88 3.14
CA PHE A 48 -21.41 -2.18 4.54
C PHE A 48 -21.23 -0.98 5.48
N SER A 49 -20.26 -0.11 5.19
CA SER A 49 -19.99 1.08 6.01
C SER A 49 -21.14 2.08 6.05
N VAL A 50 -22.00 2.10 5.02
CA VAL A 50 -23.14 3.02 4.94
C VAL A 50 -24.48 2.37 5.25
N LEU A 51 -24.58 1.03 5.19
CA LEU A 51 -25.85 0.32 5.30
C LEU A 51 -26.63 0.62 6.58
N SER A 52 -25.95 0.73 7.72
CA SER A 52 -26.61 0.97 9.02
C SER A 52 -27.29 2.34 9.13
N GLY A 53 -26.92 3.29 8.28
CA GLY A 53 -27.46 4.66 8.25
C GLY A 53 -28.42 4.91 7.07
N THR A 54 -28.75 3.89 6.28
CA THR A 54 -29.52 4.06 5.04
C THR A 54 -30.74 3.15 4.98
N SER A 55 -31.76 3.58 4.25
CA SER A 55 -32.82 2.68 3.77
C SER A 55 -32.21 1.60 2.87
N PRO A 56 -32.80 0.38 2.80
CA PRO A 56 -32.36 -0.66 1.87
C PRO A 56 -32.56 -0.31 0.39
N GLU A 57 -33.19 0.83 0.09
CA GLU A 57 -33.34 1.34 -1.27
C GLU A 57 -31.98 1.64 -1.92
N PRO A 58 -31.71 1.15 -3.16
CA PRO A 58 -30.43 1.38 -3.84
C PRO A 58 -30.06 2.86 -3.97
N SER A 59 -31.03 3.74 -4.17
CA SER A 59 -30.82 5.19 -4.27
C SER A 59 -30.31 5.78 -2.96
N SER A 60 -30.80 5.31 -1.81
CA SER A 60 -30.34 5.75 -0.48
C SER A 60 -28.88 5.34 -0.24
N ILE A 61 -28.52 4.12 -0.61
CA ILE A 61 -27.16 3.59 -0.46
C ILE A 61 -26.20 4.37 -1.37
N ILE A 62 -26.57 4.60 -2.63
CA ILE A 62 -25.75 5.38 -3.58
C ILE A 62 -25.55 6.80 -3.08
N GLN A 63 -26.59 7.46 -2.56
CA GLN A 63 -26.47 8.81 -2.00
C GLN A 63 -25.53 8.84 -0.80
N ALA A 64 -25.62 7.87 0.12
CA ALA A 64 -24.74 7.79 1.28
C ALA A 64 -23.28 7.54 0.90
N LEU A 65 -23.02 6.64 -0.06
CA LEU A 65 -21.67 6.44 -0.61
C LEU A 65 -21.12 7.76 -1.17
N LYS A 66 -21.92 8.46 -2.00
CA LYS A 66 -21.55 9.72 -2.64
C LYS A 66 -21.46 10.92 -1.68
N ALA A 67 -21.86 10.78 -0.42
CA ALA A 67 -21.63 11.80 0.62
C ALA A 67 -20.14 12.01 0.91
N GLY A 68 -19.28 11.09 0.45
CA GLY A 68 -17.83 11.26 0.48
C GLY A 68 -17.21 10.97 1.84
N GLN A 69 -17.82 10.10 2.64
CA GLN A 69 -17.15 9.59 3.82
C GLN A 69 -15.91 8.78 3.42
N SER A 70 -14.81 8.97 4.14
CA SER A 70 -13.59 8.21 3.91
C SER A 70 -13.69 6.86 4.62
N TYR A 71 -13.27 5.79 3.95
CA TYR A 71 -13.19 4.44 4.49
C TYR A 71 -11.75 3.94 4.43
N THR A 72 -11.22 3.49 5.57
CA THR A 72 -9.86 2.94 5.67
C THR A 72 -9.89 1.48 5.19
N GLY A 73 -9.66 1.28 3.90
CA GLY A 73 -9.64 -0.05 3.28
C GLY A 73 -8.27 -0.70 3.26
N VAL A 74 -8.22 -1.92 2.72
CA VAL A 74 -6.99 -2.70 2.49
C VAL A 74 -6.27 -2.25 1.21
N THR A 75 -6.98 -1.56 0.31
CA THR A 75 -6.46 -0.95 -0.92
C THR A 75 -6.19 0.56 -0.78
N GLY A 76 -6.08 1.04 0.46
CA GLY A 76 -5.85 2.44 0.81
C GLY A 76 -7.08 3.14 1.40
N ASP A 77 -6.97 4.45 1.60
CA ASP A 77 -8.10 5.28 2.05
C ASP A 77 -9.04 5.55 0.87
N LEU A 78 -10.26 5.03 0.95
CA LEU A 78 -11.24 5.08 -0.13
C LEU A 78 -12.26 6.19 0.15
N ARG A 79 -12.59 6.94 -0.89
CA ARG A 79 -13.70 7.89 -0.86
C ARG A 79 -14.42 7.86 -2.20
N VAL A 80 -15.73 7.64 -2.15
CA VAL A 80 -16.59 7.79 -3.33
C VAL A 80 -16.87 9.27 -3.53
N ARG A 81 -16.54 9.79 -4.71
CA ARG A 81 -16.77 11.18 -5.10
C ARG A 81 -18.21 11.35 -5.56
N SER A 82 -18.66 12.60 -5.65
CA SER A 82 -20.02 12.94 -6.11
C SER A 82 -20.30 12.44 -7.54
N ASP A 83 -19.28 12.42 -8.39
CA ASP A 83 -19.30 11.87 -9.75
C ASP A 83 -19.41 10.32 -9.78
N GLY A 84 -19.22 9.64 -8.65
CA GLY A 84 -19.24 8.18 -8.54
C GLY A 84 -17.87 7.51 -8.70
N HIS A 85 -16.81 8.26 -8.99
CA HIS A 85 -15.46 7.73 -9.02
C HIS A 85 -14.90 7.53 -7.60
N ILE A 86 -14.01 6.57 -7.44
CA ILE A 86 -13.32 6.32 -6.17
C ILE A 86 -11.96 7.01 -6.21
N SER A 87 -11.73 7.93 -5.28
CA SER A 87 -10.38 8.39 -4.98
C SER A 87 -9.73 7.47 -3.96
N ARG A 88 -8.45 7.17 -4.15
CA ARG A 88 -7.65 6.36 -3.22
C ARG A 88 -6.20 6.84 -3.13
N ARG A 89 -5.57 6.63 -1.97
CA ARG A 89 -4.13 6.83 -1.81
C ARG A 89 -3.37 5.55 -2.11
N MET A 90 -2.53 5.59 -3.13
CA MET A 90 -1.72 4.46 -3.57
C MET A 90 -0.51 4.27 -2.65
N SER A 91 -0.01 3.04 -2.56
CA SER A 91 1.32 2.77 -2.03
C SER A 91 2.34 2.81 -3.17
N VAL A 92 3.58 3.17 -2.85
CA VAL A 92 4.72 3.16 -3.78
C VAL A 92 5.70 2.11 -3.30
N ILE A 93 6.06 1.21 -4.22
CA ILE A 93 7.01 0.12 -3.99
C ILE A 93 8.28 0.42 -4.77
N ARG A 94 9.43 0.21 -4.14
CA ARG A 94 10.75 0.24 -4.75
C ARG A 94 11.39 -1.14 -4.64
N LEU A 95 12.04 -1.60 -5.72
CA LEU A 95 12.92 -2.76 -5.64
C LEU A 95 14.27 -2.33 -5.06
N ILE A 96 14.64 -2.90 -3.91
CA ILE A 96 15.90 -2.67 -3.20
C ILE A 96 16.54 -4.04 -2.93
N GLY A 97 17.70 -4.30 -3.51
CA GLY A 97 18.37 -5.60 -3.43
C GLY A 97 17.53 -6.75 -4.00
N GLY A 98 16.72 -6.48 -5.03
CA GLY A 98 15.77 -7.45 -5.59
C GLY A 98 14.47 -7.64 -4.82
N GLU A 99 14.33 -7.06 -3.62
CA GLU A 99 13.13 -7.20 -2.78
C GLU A 99 12.18 -5.99 -2.93
N PRO A 100 10.86 -6.20 -3.00
CA PRO A 100 9.89 -5.12 -3.02
C PRO A 100 9.74 -4.49 -1.62
N VAL A 101 10.03 -3.19 -1.51
CA VAL A 101 9.92 -2.42 -0.27
C VAL A 101 8.87 -1.31 -0.43
N GLU A 102 7.92 -1.24 0.49
CA GLU A 102 6.91 -0.17 0.54
C GLU A 102 7.51 1.13 1.12
N VAL A 103 7.92 2.03 0.23
CA VAL A 103 8.56 3.32 0.59
C VAL A 103 7.55 4.44 0.88
N VAL A 104 6.36 4.34 0.27
CA VAL A 104 5.19 5.17 0.60
C VAL A 104 4.04 4.24 0.91
N SER A 105 3.49 4.35 2.11
CA SER A 105 2.32 3.57 2.51
C SER A 105 1.09 4.47 2.50
N ARG A 106 0.16 4.21 1.58
CA ARG A 106 -1.12 4.93 1.48
C ARG A 106 -0.95 6.46 1.42
N GLY A 107 0.03 6.93 0.66
CA GLY A 107 0.37 8.34 0.53
C GLY A 107 1.14 8.96 1.71
N SER A 108 1.48 8.18 2.75
CA SER A 108 2.38 8.62 3.81
C SER A 108 3.79 8.08 3.55
N LEU A 109 4.77 8.99 3.54
CA LEU A 109 6.19 8.63 3.38
C LEU A 109 6.65 7.82 4.59
N LYS A 110 7.13 6.60 4.36
CA LYS A 110 7.78 5.78 5.41
C LYS A 110 9.27 6.10 5.49
N SER A 111 9.94 6.13 4.34
CA SER A 111 11.28 6.69 4.15
C SER A 111 11.54 6.85 2.65
N PHE A 112 12.29 7.88 2.25
CA PHE A 112 12.65 8.12 0.84
C PHE A 112 14.17 8.15 0.61
N ILE A 113 14.99 7.94 1.65
CA ILE A 113 16.44 8.18 1.55
C ILE A 113 17.15 7.05 0.79
N LEU A 114 17.91 7.53 -0.20
CA LEU A 114 18.93 6.87 -1.00
C LEU A 114 20.21 6.78 -0.17
N ASP A 115 20.75 5.57 0.01
CA ASP A 115 22.20 5.40 0.14
C ASP A 115 22.65 4.61 -1.09
N ASP A 116 22.87 5.33 -2.18
CA ASP A 116 23.59 4.84 -3.37
C ASP A 116 24.89 5.63 -3.55
N GLU A 117 25.59 5.92 -2.46
CA GLU A 117 27.03 6.18 -2.43
C GLU A 117 27.60 5.87 -1.04
N THR A 118 28.01 4.63 -0.83
CA THR A 118 29.19 4.35 0.01
C THR A 118 30.00 3.26 -0.67
N THR A 119 30.40 3.52 -1.91
CA THR A 119 31.66 2.97 -2.42
C THR A 119 32.76 3.80 -1.78
N ALA A 120 33.05 3.55 -0.51
CA ALA A 120 34.29 4.01 0.08
C ALA A 120 35.40 3.25 -0.66
N GLU A 121 36.00 3.90 -1.67
CA GLU A 121 37.32 3.53 -2.13
C GLU A 121 38.21 3.45 -0.89
N SER A 122 38.62 2.23 -0.55
CA SER A 122 39.80 2.02 0.29
C SER A 122 40.95 2.75 -0.40
N PRO A 123 41.64 3.70 0.24
CA PRO A 123 42.92 4.12 -0.30
C PRO A 123 43.88 2.93 -0.14
N GLU A 124 44.20 2.29 -1.26
CA GLU A 124 45.36 1.41 -1.37
C GLU A 124 46.58 2.15 -0.79
N ALA A 125 47.25 1.49 0.14
CA ALA A 125 48.49 1.99 0.72
C ALA A 125 49.60 2.03 -0.36
N PRO A 126 50.30 3.15 -0.56
CA PRO A 126 51.60 3.10 -1.20
C PRO A 126 52.62 2.68 -0.14
N GLY A 127 53.04 1.42 -0.23
CA GLY A 127 54.26 0.96 0.42
C GLY A 127 55.45 1.73 -0.15
N ILE A 128 56.24 2.36 0.74
CA ILE A 128 57.56 2.86 0.38
C ILE A 128 58.56 2.44 1.45
N SER A 129 59.50 1.61 0.98
CA SER A 129 60.76 1.22 1.59
C SER A 129 61.69 2.43 1.80
N GLY A 130 62.42 2.51 2.92
CA GLY A 130 63.66 3.31 2.98
C GLY A 130 64.00 4.02 4.30
N THR A 131 64.99 3.43 5.00
CA THR A 131 66.06 4.05 5.82
C THR A 131 65.73 4.87 7.08
N TYR A 132 66.01 4.29 8.25
CA TYR A 132 67.08 4.71 9.17
C TYR A 132 67.75 3.47 9.78
#